data_AF-A0A9X5CCP0-F1
#
_entry.id   AF-A0A9X5CCP0-F1
#
_cell.length_a   1.000
_cell.length_b   1.000
_cell.length_c   1.000
_cell.angle_alpha   90.00
_cell.angle_beta   90.00
_cell.angle_gamma   90.00
#
_symmetry.space_group_name_H-M   'P 1'
#
loop_
_entity.id
_entity.type
_entity.pdbx_description
1 polymer ?
#
loop_
_entity_poly.entity_id
_entity_poly.type
_entity_poly.pdbx_seq_one_letter_code
_entity_poly.pdbx_strand_id
1 'polypeptide(L)'
;MLKKQIAVELMKHLVTHDWHGYSQISRWGDGEGKCNVPTGAGTYQVEQGDRDCSSAIIDAYETAGITCGGATYTGNMRRLMCATGNFRWHPMSSGYIAQAGDVYLNEVNHTAMCLSAEPDLLMEFSISENGGIDGAEGDQTGDESNIHAYYDYPWDGILECINTEEAGAGGDSVVEIMKADIPVPEYRVYTAEDGWLEWMHGLSCSDGCGDDFAGIPGHLIRNVQIENLGPGGWYRLNMKHQGELERNQQNPDLSDYVIGLTAYYDTPDPDATGYYRAKYRVASSGMDYLKWEYDDEDGGAGDDVNGVDRLQLTLEKE
;
A
#
# COMPACT_ATOMS: atom_id res chain seq x y z
N MET A 1 -2.55 5.52 -11.37
CA MET A 1 -3.16 4.50 -10.49
C MET A 1 -4.67 4.49 -10.69
N LEU A 2 -5.29 3.32 -10.72
CA LEU A 2 -6.75 3.19 -10.82
C LEU A 2 -7.40 3.45 -9.45
N LYS A 3 -8.58 4.05 -9.44
CA LYS A 3 -9.34 4.29 -8.20
C LYS A 3 -9.59 3.01 -7.40
N LYS A 4 -9.77 1.86 -8.07
CA LYS A 4 -9.96 0.58 -7.37
C LYS A 4 -8.72 0.13 -6.59
N GLN A 5 -7.52 0.51 -7.04
CA GLN A 5 -6.28 0.23 -6.30
C GLN A 5 -6.17 1.12 -5.04
N ILE A 6 -6.64 2.36 -5.14
CA ILE A 6 -6.73 3.29 -4.01
C ILE A 6 -7.70 2.75 -2.96
N ALA A 7 -8.86 2.21 -3.38
CA ALA A 7 -9.81 1.59 -2.46
C ALA A 7 -9.19 0.42 -1.68
N VAL A 8 -8.31 -0.37 -2.31
CA VAL A 8 -7.56 -1.44 -1.63
C VAL A 8 -6.59 -0.88 -0.60
N GLU A 9 -5.84 0.17 -0.93
CA GLU A 9 -4.90 0.81 0.02
C GLU A 9 -5.63 1.46 1.20
N LEU A 10 -6.77 2.09 0.95
CA LEU A 10 -7.65 2.65 1.98
C LEU A 10 -8.18 1.55 2.90
N MET A 11 -8.71 0.46 2.35
CA MET A 11 -9.19 -0.67 3.14
C MET A 11 -8.06 -1.29 3.97
N LYS A 12 -6.87 -1.43 3.39
CA LYS A 12 -5.68 -1.93 4.10
C LYS A 12 -5.31 -1.04 5.28
N HIS A 13 -5.36 0.28 5.12
CA HIS A 13 -5.14 1.20 6.23
C HIS A 13 -6.19 1.00 7.33
N LEU A 14 -7.46 0.91 6.96
CA LEU A 14 -8.55 0.71 7.92
C LEU A 14 -8.35 -0.54 8.78
N VAL A 15 -7.89 -1.66 8.21
CA VAL A 15 -7.71 -2.92 8.97
C VAL A 15 -6.34 -3.08 9.65
N THR A 16 -5.45 -2.08 9.55
CA THR A 16 -4.09 -2.16 10.14
C THR A 16 -3.77 -1.01 11.08
N HIS A 17 -4.65 -0.03 11.21
CA HIS A 17 -4.45 1.14 12.04
C HIS A 17 -5.33 1.08 13.29
N ASP A 18 -4.72 1.18 14.47
CA ASP A 18 -5.35 0.97 15.79
C ASP A 18 -6.54 1.91 16.11
N TRP A 19 -6.75 2.96 15.31
CA TRP A 19 -7.88 3.89 15.47
C TRP A 19 -9.18 3.40 14.84
N HIS A 20 -9.19 2.20 14.26
CA HIS A 20 -10.36 1.66 13.57
C HIS A 20 -10.74 0.30 14.18
N GLY A 21 -11.74 0.31 15.05
CA GLY A 21 -12.33 -0.88 15.63
C GLY A 21 -13.66 -1.25 14.97
N TYR A 22 -14.36 -2.20 15.60
CA TYR A 22 -15.65 -2.70 15.11
C TYR A 22 -16.83 -2.09 15.87
N SER A 23 -17.72 -1.42 15.12
CA SER A 23 -19.02 -0.98 15.64
C SER A 23 -20.08 -0.89 14.53
N GLN A 24 -21.27 -1.41 14.83
CA GLN A 24 -22.48 -1.19 14.03
C GLN A 24 -23.21 0.11 14.42
N ILE A 25 -22.83 0.75 15.54
CA ILE A 25 -23.41 2.01 16.00
C ILE A 25 -22.59 3.18 15.45
N SER A 26 -21.28 3.20 15.71
CA SER A 26 -20.33 4.23 15.28
C SER A 26 -19.72 3.93 13.91
N ARG A 27 -20.52 3.35 13.00
CA ARG A 27 -20.03 2.68 11.79
C ARG A 27 -19.47 3.60 10.69
N TRP A 28 -19.42 4.91 10.89
CA TRP A 28 -18.93 5.89 9.90
C TRP A 28 -17.79 6.76 10.45
N GLY A 29 -17.17 6.29 11.53
CA GLY A 29 -16.23 7.07 12.31
C GLY A 29 -16.86 7.92 13.41
N ASP A 30 -16.01 8.40 14.30
CA ASP A 30 -16.35 9.10 15.54
C ASP A 30 -16.52 10.62 15.37
N GLY A 31 -16.04 11.17 14.25
CA GLY A 31 -16.03 12.60 13.96
C GLY A 31 -15.02 13.42 14.77
N GLU A 32 -14.09 12.77 15.48
CA GLU A 32 -13.05 13.41 16.27
C GLU A 32 -11.83 13.81 15.43
N GLY A 33 -11.63 13.18 14.28
CA GLY A 33 -10.53 13.49 13.38
C GLY A 33 -10.50 12.64 12.12
N LYS A 34 -9.43 12.82 11.33
CA LYS A 34 -9.18 12.08 10.08
C LYS A 34 -7.80 11.45 10.08
N CYS A 35 -7.68 10.27 9.48
CA CYS A 35 -6.41 9.64 9.13
C CYS A 35 -5.97 10.11 7.75
N ASN A 36 -4.72 10.54 7.62
CA ASN A 36 -4.12 10.79 6.31
C ASN A 36 -3.53 9.48 5.79
N VAL A 37 -4.12 8.92 4.74
CA VAL A 37 -3.70 7.66 4.13
C VAL A 37 -2.88 7.98 2.88
N PRO A 38 -1.55 7.78 2.91
CA PRO A 38 -0.74 7.90 1.71
C PRO A 38 -1.05 6.74 0.76
N THR A 39 -1.37 7.08 -0.48
CA THR A 39 -1.67 6.13 -1.56
C THR A 39 -0.74 6.38 -2.74
N GLY A 40 -0.68 5.45 -3.69
CA GLY A 40 0.06 5.65 -4.95
C GLY A 40 -0.45 6.81 -5.81
N ALA A 41 -1.59 7.43 -5.47
CA ALA A 41 -2.18 8.57 -6.17
C ALA A 41 -2.24 9.85 -5.34
N GLY A 42 -1.57 9.90 -4.18
CA GLY A 42 -1.59 11.03 -3.26
C GLY A 42 -2.17 10.67 -1.89
N THR A 43 -2.46 11.66 -1.06
CA THR A 43 -3.01 11.42 0.29
C THR A 43 -4.52 11.52 0.29
N TYR A 44 -5.18 10.48 0.77
CA TYR A 44 -6.61 10.42 0.99
C TYR A 44 -6.91 10.56 2.49
N GLN A 45 -8.14 10.95 2.83
CA GLN A 45 -8.55 11.08 4.22
C GLN A 45 -9.74 10.20 4.51
N VAL A 46 -9.63 9.40 5.56
CA VAL A 46 -10.73 8.62 6.13
C VAL A 46 -10.99 9.10 7.56
N GLU A 47 -12.25 9.06 8.00
CA GLU A 47 -12.61 9.45 9.38
C GLU A 47 -11.96 8.49 10.40
N GLN A 48 -11.57 9.00 11.57
CA GLN A 48 -11.18 8.17 12.72
C GLN A 48 -12.38 7.44 13.30
N GLY A 49 -12.14 6.44 14.14
CA GLY A 49 -13.18 5.65 14.80
C GLY A 49 -13.62 4.42 14.00
N ASP A 50 -14.68 3.81 14.49
CA ASP A 50 -15.05 2.45 14.11
C ASP A 50 -15.79 2.32 12.78
N ARG A 51 -15.82 1.08 12.28
CA ARG A 51 -16.65 0.65 11.14
C ARG A 51 -17.31 -0.69 11.44
N ASP A 52 -18.32 -1.04 10.66
CA ASP A 52 -18.72 -2.43 10.52
C ASP A 52 -18.22 -3.01 9.19
N CYS A 53 -18.43 -4.32 8.99
CA CYS A 53 -17.99 -5.05 7.81
C CYS A 53 -18.30 -4.34 6.50
N SER A 54 -19.51 -3.78 6.39
CA SER A 54 -19.97 -3.13 5.16
C SER A 54 -19.60 -1.66 5.07
N SER A 55 -19.62 -0.91 6.16
CA SER A 55 -19.29 0.50 6.12
C SER A 55 -17.81 0.73 5.84
N ALA A 56 -16.91 -0.13 6.31
CA ALA A 56 -15.48 -0.07 5.97
C ALA A 56 -15.26 -0.15 4.45
N ILE A 57 -15.91 -1.11 3.78
CA ILE A 57 -15.79 -1.31 2.33
C ILE A 57 -16.42 -0.15 1.57
N ILE A 58 -17.61 0.31 1.99
CA ILE A 58 -18.30 1.43 1.36
C ILE A 58 -17.47 2.72 1.48
N ASP A 59 -16.93 2.98 2.68
CA ASP A 59 -16.09 4.15 2.96
C ASP A 59 -14.81 4.13 2.10
N ALA A 60 -14.14 2.98 1.99
CA ALA A 60 -12.96 2.82 1.15
C ALA A 60 -13.24 3.15 -0.33
N TYR A 61 -14.35 2.66 -0.90
CA TYR A 61 -14.69 2.96 -2.30
C TYR A 61 -15.16 4.40 -2.51
N GLU A 62 -16.04 4.92 -1.64
CA GLU A 62 -16.55 6.29 -1.77
C GLU A 62 -15.41 7.30 -1.61
N THR A 63 -14.48 7.07 -0.66
CA THR A 63 -13.27 7.88 -0.48
C THR A 63 -12.33 7.78 -1.68
N ALA A 64 -12.22 6.61 -2.32
CA ALA A 64 -11.49 6.45 -3.58
C ALA A 64 -12.22 7.09 -4.80
N GLY A 65 -13.40 7.67 -4.61
CA GLY A 65 -14.20 8.28 -5.68
C GLY A 65 -14.90 7.26 -6.58
N ILE A 66 -15.14 6.04 -6.09
CA ILE A 66 -15.98 5.02 -6.72
C ILE A 66 -17.31 4.96 -5.96
N THR A 67 -18.36 5.48 -6.58
CA THR A 67 -19.68 5.46 -5.93
C THR A 67 -20.20 4.03 -5.76
N CYS A 68 -20.71 3.76 -4.56
CA CYS A 68 -21.43 2.56 -4.16
C CYS A 68 -22.95 2.69 -4.34
N GLY A 69 -23.42 3.79 -4.94
CA GLY A 69 -24.83 3.98 -5.29
C GLY A 69 -25.76 4.18 -4.08
N GLY A 70 -25.21 4.65 -2.95
CA GLY A 70 -25.94 4.81 -1.70
C GLY A 70 -26.16 3.51 -0.94
N ALA A 71 -25.32 2.49 -1.17
CA ALA A 71 -25.25 1.33 -0.29
C ALA A 71 -24.91 1.77 1.14
N THR A 72 -25.50 1.10 2.13
CA THR A 72 -25.34 1.45 3.55
C THR A 72 -25.15 0.25 4.47
N TYR A 73 -25.45 -0.97 3.99
CA TYR A 73 -25.25 -2.22 4.74
C TYR A 73 -25.21 -3.40 3.76
N THR A 74 -24.68 -4.56 4.20
CA THR A 74 -24.49 -5.78 3.39
C THR A 74 -25.66 -6.12 2.45
N GLY A 75 -26.89 -6.14 2.98
CA GLY A 75 -28.09 -6.54 2.23
C GLY A 75 -28.57 -5.58 1.14
N ASN A 76 -27.94 -4.42 0.96
CA ASN A 76 -28.22 -3.55 -0.18
C ASN A 76 -27.01 -3.32 -1.11
N MET A 77 -25.81 -3.78 -0.74
CA MET A 77 -24.57 -3.60 -1.50
C MET A 77 -24.70 -4.13 -2.92
N ARG A 78 -25.03 -5.41 -3.12
CA ARG A 78 -25.12 -6.00 -4.46
C ARG A 78 -26.02 -5.20 -5.39
N ARG A 79 -27.25 -4.88 -4.95
CA ARG A 79 -28.24 -4.19 -5.78
C ARG A 79 -27.77 -2.78 -6.15
N LEU A 80 -27.26 -2.02 -5.19
CA LEU A 80 -26.93 -0.60 -5.37
C LEU A 80 -25.56 -0.42 -6.05
N MET A 81 -24.55 -1.19 -5.65
CA MET A 81 -23.22 -1.13 -6.24
C MET A 81 -23.23 -1.62 -7.69
N CYS A 82 -23.94 -2.70 -8.03
CA CYS A 82 -24.07 -3.09 -9.44
C CYS A 82 -24.85 -2.06 -10.28
N ALA A 83 -25.79 -1.32 -9.68
CA ALA A 83 -26.56 -0.32 -10.40
C ALA A 83 -25.73 0.92 -10.82
N THR A 84 -24.56 1.14 -10.21
CA THR A 84 -23.66 2.24 -10.61
C THR A 84 -22.91 1.94 -11.91
N GLY A 85 -22.80 0.67 -12.29
CA GLY A 85 -21.94 0.22 -13.39
C GLY A 85 -20.47 0.04 -13.00
N ASN A 86 -20.07 0.35 -11.76
CA ASN A 86 -18.71 0.15 -11.26
C ASN A 86 -18.44 -1.29 -10.81
N PHE A 87 -19.50 -2.07 -10.56
CA PHE A 87 -19.40 -3.41 -9.99
C PHE A 87 -20.18 -4.45 -10.79
N ARG A 88 -19.65 -5.67 -10.85
CA ARG A 88 -20.30 -6.83 -11.48
C ARG A 88 -20.48 -7.96 -10.46
N TRP A 89 -21.67 -8.56 -10.43
CA TRP A 89 -21.97 -9.67 -9.53
C TRP A 89 -21.61 -11.02 -10.14
N HIS A 90 -20.90 -11.83 -9.36
CA HIS A 90 -20.63 -13.24 -9.63
C HIS A 90 -21.16 -14.09 -8.48
N PRO A 91 -22.16 -14.96 -8.66
CA PRO A 91 -22.55 -15.88 -7.61
C PRO A 91 -21.40 -16.85 -7.29
N MET A 92 -21.28 -17.35 -6.06
CA MET A 92 -20.18 -18.27 -5.70
C MET A 92 -20.13 -19.51 -6.61
N SER A 93 -21.28 -19.96 -7.11
CA SER A 93 -21.38 -21.09 -8.05
C SER A 93 -20.78 -20.83 -9.44
N SER A 94 -20.39 -19.59 -9.77
CA SER A 94 -19.78 -19.24 -11.06
C SER A 94 -18.34 -19.71 -11.22
N GLY A 95 -17.63 -19.96 -10.12
CA GLY A 95 -16.19 -20.26 -10.12
C GLY A 95 -15.29 -19.06 -10.42
N TYR A 96 -15.83 -17.83 -10.34
CA TYR A 96 -15.02 -16.61 -10.40
C TYR A 96 -14.03 -16.57 -9.24
N ILE A 97 -12.78 -16.22 -9.54
CA ILE A 97 -11.70 -16.09 -8.54
C ILE A 97 -11.56 -14.60 -8.24
N ALA A 98 -11.82 -14.20 -7.00
CA ALA A 98 -11.69 -12.82 -6.55
C ALA A 98 -10.28 -12.29 -6.81
N GLN A 99 -10.20 -11.05 -7.25
CA GLN A 99 -8.96 -10.31 -7.40
C GLN A 99 -8.88 -9.22 -6.32
N ALA A 100 -7.69 -8.63 -6.14
CA ALA A 100 -7.51 -7.50 -5.22
C ALA A 100 -8.53 -6.38 -5.51
N GLY A 101 -9.29 -5.98 -4.49
CA GLY A 101 -10.35 -5.00 -4.58
C GLY A 101 -11.70 -5.55 -5.04
N ASP A 102 -11.88 -6.86 -5.16
CA ASP A 102 -13.20 -7.50 -5.25
C ASP A 102 -13.75 -7.78 -3.84
N VAL A 103 -15.07 -7.90 -3.70
CA VAL A 103 -15.74 -8.04 -2.40
C VAL A 103 -16.48 -9.36 -2.30
N TYR A 104 -16.09 -10.21 -1.36
CA TYR A 104 -16.88 -11.35 -0.93
C TYR A 104 -18.08 -10.85 -0.12
N LEU A 105 -19.29 -11.25 -0.52
CA LEU A 105 -20.52 -10.77 0.07
C LEU A 105 -21.44 -11.93 0.45
N ASN A 106 -21.83 -11.96 1.72
CA ASN A 106 -23.06 -12.58 2.19
C ASN A 106 -24.08 -11.46 2.39
N GLU A 107 -25.16 -11.47 1.61
CA GLU A 107 -26.16 -10.40 1.57
C GLU A 107 -26.94 -10.25 2.90
N VAL A 108 -26.66 -11.09 3.91
CA VAL A 108 -27.31 -11.04 5.22
C VAL A 108 -26.34 -10.69 6.35
N ASN A 109 -25.16 -11.32 6.40
CA ASN A 109 -24.37 -11.40 7.62
C ASN A 109 -23.02 -10.71 7.56
N HIS A 110 -22.32 -10.73 6.42
CA HIS A 110 -20.92 -10.33 6.39
C HIS A 110 -20.41 -9.95 5.00
N THR A 111 -19.35 -9.17 4.97
CA THR A 111 -18.66 -8.79 3.74
C THR A 111 -17.18 -8.55 4.01
N ALA A 112 -16.33 -8.93 3.06
CA ALA A 112 -14.87 -8.80 3.16
C ALA A 112 -14.28 -8.40 1.80
N MET A 113 -13.24 -7.58 1.78
CA MET A 113 -12.53 -7.20 0.56
C MET A 113 -11.33 -8.14 0.33
N CYS A 114 -11.17 -8.63 -0.89
CA CYS A 114 -9.99 -9.40 -1.27
C CYS A 114 -8.77 -8.47 -1.40
N LEU A 115 -7.67 -8.81 -0.73
CA LEU A 115 -6.38 -8.13 -0.83
C LEU A 115 -5.49 -8.73 -1.92
N SER A 116 -5.48 -10.05 -2.06
CA SER A 116 -4.70 -10.78 -3.05
C SER A 116 -5.40 -12.10 -3.40
N ALA A 117 -5.24 -12.56 -4.64
CA ALA A 117 -5.80 -13.83 -5.10
C ALA A 117 -4.89 -15.04 -4.78
N GLU A 118 -3.58 -14.81 -4.62
CA GLU A 118 -2.59 -15.84 -4.26
C GLU A 118 -1.46 -15.21 -3.41
N PRO A 119 -1.33 -15.58 -2.11
CA PRO A 119 -2.34 -16.31 -1.34
C PRO A 119 -3.66 -15.53 -1.30
N ASP A 120 -4.80 -16.23 -1.21
CA ASP A 120 -6.11 -15.58 -1.07
C ASP A 120 -6.21 -14.94 0.33
N LEU A 121 -6.15 -13.61 0.37
CA LEU A 121 -6.17 -12.81 1.59
C LEU A 121 -7.39 -11.89 1.61
N LEU A 122 -8.02 -11.78 2.78
CA LEU A 122 -9.20 -10.97 3.04
C LEU A 122 -8.87 -9.84 4.02
N MET A 123 -9.50 -8.69 3.82
CA MET A 123 -9.55 -7.56 4.74
C MET A 123 -10.98 -7.39 5.23
N GLU A 124 -11.19 -7.45 6.54
CA GLU A 124 -12.53 -7.41 7.13
C GLU A 124 -12.58 -6.76 8.51
N PHE A 125 -13.78 -6.33 8.87
CA PHE A 125 -14.20 -5.87 10.21
C PHE A 125 -15.25 -6.84 10.70
N SER A 126 -15.01 -7.55 11.81
CA SER A 126 -15.77 -8.78 12.10
C SER A 126 -16.55 -8.75 13.42
N ILE A 127 -15.98 -8.25 14.52
CA ILE A 127 -16.64 -8.26 15.83
C ILE A 127 -15.95 -7.29 16.80
N SER A 128 -16.69 -6.71 17.75
CA SER A 128 -16.10 -5.88 18.80
C SER A 128 -15.41 -6.71 19.90
N GLU A 129 -14.54 -6.09 20.69
CA GLU A 129 -13.90 -6.65 21.89
C GLU A 129 -14.85 -7.34 22.87
N ASN A 130 -16.10 -6.90 22.92
CA ASN A 130 -17.14 -7.48 23.77
C ASN A 130 -17.80 -8.74 23.17
N GLY A 131 -17.35 -9.19 21.99
CA GLY A 131 -17.98 -10.27 21.23
C GLY A 131 -19.36 -9.85 20.68
N GLY A 132 -19.54 -8.55 20.42
CA GLY A 132 -20.82 -7.94 20.13
C GLY A 132 -20.82 -7.05 18.89
N ILE A 133 -21.80 -6.14 18.85
CA ILE A 133 -22.02 -5.23 17.73
C ILE A 133 -21.46 -3.82 17.95
N ASP A 134 -20.89 -3.55 19.13
CA ASP A 134 -20.42 -2.23 19.56
C ASP A 134 -19.45 -2.38 20.74
N GLY A 135 -18.56 -1.41 20.89
CA GLY A 135 -17.43 -1.45 21.81
C GLY A 135 -16.86 -0.07 22.15
N ALA A 136 -15.65 -0.07 22.68
CA ALA A 136 -14.83 1.13 22.76
C ALA A 136 -14.24 1.46 21.38
N GLU A 137 -14.19 2.74 21.02
CA GLU A 137 -13.65 3.20 19.74
C GLU A 137 -12.17 2.80 19.56
N GLY A 138 -11.84 2.37 18.35
CA GLY A 138 -10.53 1.85 17.96
C GLY A 138 -10.38 0.35 18.21
N ASP A 139 -9.41 -0.29 17.57
CA ASP A 139 -9.21 -1.73 17.72
C ASP A 139 -8.58 -2.05 19.08
N GLN A 140 -9.39 -2.59 20.00
CA GLN A 140 -8.94 -2.91 21.35
C GLN A 140 -8.24 -4.27 21.44
N THR A 141 -8.43 -5.16 20.45
CA THR A 141 -7.99 -6.56 20.53
C THR A 141 -6.88 -6.90 19.54
N GLY A 142 -6.72 -6.09 18.49
CA GLY A 142 -5.92 -6.41 17.31
C GLY A 142 -6.61 -7.37 16.35
N ASP A 143 -7.86 -7.77 16.65
CA ASP A 143 -8.64 -8.75 15.89
C ASP A 143 -10.02 -8.20 15.46
N GLU A 144 -10.40 -6.98 15.86
CA GLU A 144 -11.71 -6.40 15.49
C GLU A 144 -11.78 -6.09 13.99
N SER A 145 -10.63 -5.70 13.44
CA SER A 145 -10.35 -5.58 12.03
C SER A 145 -9.01 -6.25 11.72
N ASN A 146 -8.91 -6.98 10.62
CA ASN A 146 -7.69 -7.72 10.34
C ASN A 146 -7.49 -8.07 8.86
N ILE A 147 -6.28 -8.52 8.56
CA ILE A 147 -5.92 -9.21 7.33
C ILE A 147 -5.70 -10.67 7.67
N HIS A 148 -6.38 -11.57 6.95
CA HIS A 148 -6.19 -12.99 7.17
C HIS A 148 -6.44 -13.81 5.90
N ALA A 149 -5.99 -15.06 5.93
CA ALA A 149 -6.21 -15.98 4.82
C ALA A 149 -7.70 -16.29 4.63
N TYR A 150 -8.09 -16.49 3.38
CA TYR A 150 -9.44 -16.93 3.02
C TYR A 150 -9.91 -18.08 3.90
N TYR A 151 -11.18 -17.99 4.29
CA TYR A 151 -11.88 -19.00 5.07
C TYR A 151 -13.22 -19.30 4.42
N ASP A 152 -13.66 -20.55 4.58
CA ASP A 152 -14.95 -20.98 4.04
C ASP A 152 -16.08 -20.39 4.88
N TYR A 153 -16.75 -19.39 4.32
CA TYR A 153 -17.97 -18.77 4.84
C TYR A 153 -19.09 -18.97 3.81
N PRO A 154 -20.37 -19.00 4.19
CA PRO A 154 -21.49 -19.12 3.23
C PRO A 154 -21.68 -17.84 2.40
N TRP A 155 -20.68 -17.44 1.62
CA TRP A 155 -20.72 -16.32 0.70
C TRP A 155 -21.81 -16.54 -0.35
N ASP A 156 -22.62 -15.52 -0.64
CA ASP A 156 -23.61 -15.57 -1.72
C ASP A 156 -22.92 -15.35 -3.09
N GLY A 157 -21.87 -14.54 -3.10
CA GLY A 157 -21.07 -14.27 -4.28
C GLY A 157 -20.01 -13.20 -4.07
N ILE A 158 -19.43 -12.77 -5.18
CA ILE A 158 -18.36 -11.79 -5.27
C ILE A 158 -18.87 -10.59 -6.08
N LEU A 159 -18.67 -9.38 -5.56
CA LEU A 159 -18.78 -8.13 -6.31
C LEU A 159 -17.40 -7.79 -6.90
N GLU A 160 -17.24 -8.03 -8.20
CA GLU A 160 -16.07 -7.63 -8.96
C GLU A 160 -16.06 -6.11 -9.15
N CYS A 161 -14.99 -5.43 -8.75
CA CYS A 161 -14.81 -4.00 -9.04
C CYS A 161 -14.26 -3.83 -10.47
N ILE A 162 -15.16 -3.50 -11.40
CA ILE A 162 -14.84 -3.30 -12.82
C ILE A 162 -14.51 -1.85 -13.17
N ASN A 163 -14.44 -0.96 -12.17
CA ASN A 163 -14.05 0.43 -12.38
C ASN A 163 -12.59 0.50 -12.84
N THR A 164 -12.38 1.13 -14.01
CA THR A 164 -11.06 1.35 -14.61
C THR A 164 -10.75 2.84 -14.72
N GLU A 165 -11.40 3.68 -13.92
CA GLU A 165 -11.09 5.10 -13.88
C GLU A 165 -9.74 5.30 -13.19
N GLU A 166 -8.90 6.10 -13.83
CA GLU A 166 -7.69 6.61 -13.20
C GLU A 166 -8.07 7.64 -12.15
N ALA A 167 -7.36 7.63 -11.03
CA ALA A 167 -7.39 8.77 -10.14
C ALA A 167 -6.74 9.95 -10.87
N GLY A 168 -7.56 10.90 -11.32
CA GLY A 168 -7.05 12.18 -11.80
C GLY A 168 -6.35 12.91 -10.67
N ALA A 169 -5.31 13.66 -10.99
CA ALA A 169 -4.82 14.72 -10.11
C ALA A 169 -5.95 15.77 -9.95
N GLY A 170 -6.84 15.54 -8.97
CA GLY A 170 -7.99 16.37 -8.67
C GLY A 170 -9.34 15.83 -9.18
N GLY A 171 -10.26 15.62 -8.25
CA GLY A 171 -11.67 15.28 -8.51
C GLY A 171 -12.54 15.41 -7.25
N ASP A 172 -12.93 16.65 -6.95
CA ASP A 172 -13.84 17.18 -5.92
C ASP A 172 -14.82 16.24 -5.18
N SER A 173 -14.65 16.18 -3.85
CA SER A 173 -15.66 16.64 -2.89
C SER A 173 -15.01 17.18 -1.61
N VAL A 174 -14.68 18.48 -1.65
CA VAL A 174 -14.36 19.44 -0.56
C VAL A 174 -13.75 18.91 0.76
N VAL A 175 -12.42 19.09 0.92
CA VAL A 175 -11.82 19.73 2.12
C VAL A 175 -10.57 20.50 1.67
N GLU A 176 -10.36 21.68 2.26
CA GLU A 176 -9.35 22.71 1.96
C GLU A 176 -7.98 22.22 1.46
N ILE A 177 -7.54 22.84 0.37
CA ILE A 177 -6.17 22.77 -0.14
C ILE A 177 -5.24 23.45 0.86
N MET A 178 -4.30 22.68 1.43
CA MET A 178 -2.86 22.93 1.35
C MET A 178 -2.10 21.80 2.06
N LYS A 179 -1.42 20.94 1.29
CA LYS A 179 -0.21 20.23 1.73
C LYS A 179 0.57 19.83 0.48
N ALA A 180 1.85 20.17 0.45
CA ALA A 180 2.72 19.89 -0.69
C ALA A 180 2.86 18.37 -0.86
N ASP A 181 2.69 17.90 -2.09
CA ASP A 181 2.98 16.53 -2.49
C ASP A 181 4.42 16.21 -2.11
N ILE A 182 4.61 15.30 -1.16
CA ILE A 182 5.93 14.76 -0.83
C ILE A 182 6.16 13.63 -1.83
N PRO A 183 7.03 13.81 -2.84
CA PRO A 183 7.20 12.82 -3.87
C PRO A 183 7.84 11.56 -3.27
N VAL A 184 7.11 10.44 -3.29
CA VAL A 184 7.64 9.15 -2.84
C VAL A 184 8.73 8.71 -3.83
N PRO A 185 9.90 8.23 -3.34
CA PRO A 185 10.96 7.76 -4.21
C PRO A 185 10.49 6.61 -5.10
N GLU A 186 10.78 6.73 -6.39
CA GLU A 186 10.60 5.66 -7.36
C GLU A 186 11.96 5.01 -7.62
N TYR A 187 12.06 3.69 -7.55
CA TYR A 187 13.32 3.01 -7.78
C TYR A 187 13.17 1.70 -8.54
N ARG A 188 14.20 1.32 -9.27
CA ARG A 188 14.31 0.01 -9.92
C ARG A 188 15.75 -0.43 -9.99
N VAL A 189 15.93 -1.74 -10.17
CA VAL A 189 17.24 -2.37 -10.22
C VAL A 189 17.45 -3.10 -11.53
N TYR A 190 18.71 -3.24 -11.92
CA TYR A 190 19.12 -4.02 -13.08
C TYR A 190 19.87 -5.27 -12.61
N THR A 191 19.50 -6.44 -13.12
CA THR A 191 20.26 -7.70 -12.97
C THR A 191 20.82 -8.10 -14.34
N ALA A 192 21.89 -8.90 -14.34
CA ALA A 192 22.47 -9.37 -15.61
C ALA A 192 21.54 -10.39 -16.30
N GLU A 193 20.73 -11.08 -15.50
CA GLU A 193 19.84 -12.16 -15.87
C GLU A 193 18.52 -11.65 -16.45
N ASP A 194 17.95 -10.58 -15.89
CA ASP A 194 16.57 -10.13 -16.20
C ASP A 194 16.53 -8.75 -16.84
N GLY A 195 17.64 -8.02 -16.81
CA GLY A 195 17.67 -6.64 -17.26
C GLY A 195 17.09 -5.69 -16.21
N TRP A 196 16.48 -4.59 -16.67
CA TRP A 196 15.80 -3.64 -15.78
C TRP A 196 14.48 -4.24 -15.31
N LEU A 197 14.33 -4.38 -14.00
CA LEU A 197 13.09 -4.77 -13.36
C LEU A 197 12.13 -3.56 -13.29
N GLU A 198 10.86 -3.85 -12.99
CA GLU A 198 9.81 -2.84 -12.89
C GLU A 198 10.07 -1.81 -11.78
N TRP A 199 9.41 -0.67 -11.90
CA TRP A 199 9.51 0.40 -10.92
C TRP A 199 8.81 0.04 -9.62
N MET A 200 9.45 0.38 -8.51
CA MET A 200 8.90 0.40 -7.18
C MET A 200 8.51 1.83 -6.81
N HIS A 201 7.37 2.01 -6.17
CA HIS A 201 6.92 3.25 -5.55
C HIS A 201 6.93 3.03 -4.04
N GLY A 202 8.01 3.41 -3.37
CA GLY A 202 8.21 3.02 -1.97
C GLY A 202 8.26 1.50 -1.79
N LEU A 203 7.37 0.95 -0.96
CA LEU A 203 7.26 -0.50 -0.71
C LEU A 203 6.15 -1.17 -1.55
N SER A 204 5.81 -0.60 -2.71
CA SER A 204 4.78 -1.13 -3.60
C SER A 204 5.31 -1.24 -5.03
N CYS A 205 5.17 -2.41 -5.66
CA CYS A 205 5.51 -2.59 -7.07
C CYS A 205 4.44 -1.98 -8.00
N SER A 206 4.91 -1.32 -9.06
CA SER A 206 4.05 -0.62 -10.04
C SER A 206 3.15 -1.54 -10.87
N ASP A 207 3.48 -2.82 -10.94
CA ASP A 207 2.75 -3.85 -11.70
C ASP A 207 1.71 -4.63 -10.87
N GLY A 208 1.61 -4.37 -9.56
CA GLY A 208 0.65 -5.02 -8.68
C GLY A 208 1.02 -6.46 -8.29
N CYS A 209 2.29 -6.84 -8.43
CA CYS A 209 2.86 -8.13 -8.04
C CYS A 209 2.74 -8.45 -6.53
N GLY A 210 2.58 -7.45 -5.67
CA GLY A 210 2.52 -7.59 -4.21
C GLY A 210 3.88 -7.60 -3.50
N ASP A 211 4.98 -7.49 -4.24
CA ASP A 211 6.33 -7.39 -3.66
C ASP A 211 6.56 -6.02 -3.02
N ASP A 212 7.31 -6.03 -1.92
CA ASP A 212 7.71 -4.84 -1.18
C ASP A 212 9.18 -4.43 -1.44
N PHE A 213 9.82 -5.00 -2.48
CA PHE A 213 11.22 -4.78 -2.83
C PHE A 213 11.50 -4.80 -4.34
N ALA A 214 12.58 -4.13 -4.76
CA ALA A 214 13.15 -4.28 -6.10
C ALA A 214 14.24 -5.35 -6.10
N GLY A 215 14.16 -6.33 -7.00
CA GLY A 215 15.18 -7.36 -7.18
C GLY A 215 14.60 -8.75 -7.32
N ILE A 216 15.46 -9.74 -7.55
CA ILE A 216 15.08 -11.16 -7.57
C ILE A 216 16.06 -11.90 -6.67
N PRO A 217 15.61 -12.66 -5.66
CA PRO A 217 16.50 -13.45 -4.80
C PRO A 217 17.51 -14.29 -5.61
N GLY A 218 18.79 -14.11 -5.32
CA GLY A 218 19.89 -14.79 -6.00
C GLY A 218 20.39 -14.14 -7.29
N HIS A 219 19.75 -13.07 -7.79
CA HIS A 219 20.21 -12.32 -8.96
C HIS A 219 20.87 -11.01 -8.51
N LEU A 220 22.18 -10.90 -8.73
CA LEU A 220 22.95 -9.76 -8.24
C LEU A 220 22.55 -8.46 -8.93
N ILE A 221 22.27 -7.44 -8.13
CA ILE A 221 22.01 -6.09 -8.60
C ILE A 221 23.29 -5.51 -9.19
N ARG A 222 23.26 -5.14 -10.47
CA ARG A 222 24.37 -4.50 -11.18
C ARG A 222 24.19 -3.00 -11.30
N ASN A 223 22.97 -2.49 -11.23
CA ASN A 223 22.68 -1.07 -11.34
C ASN A 223 21.38 -0.72 -10.62
N VAL A 224 21.25 0.57 -10.25
CA VAL A 224 20.07 1.10 -9.58
C VAL A 224 19.73 2.46 -10.18
N GLN A 225 18.45 2.71 -10.38
CA GLN A 225 17.89 4.02 -10.68
C GLN A 225 16.95 4.41 -9.55
N ILE A 226 17.08 5.65 -9.08
CA ILE A 226 16.20 6.24 -8.07
C ILE A 226 15.81 7.64 -8.55
N GLU A 227 14.52 7.91 -8.59
CA GLU A 227 13.91 9.20 -8.91
C GLU A 227 13.15 9.72 -7.68
N ASN A 228 12.72 10.99 -7.74
CA ASN A 228 11.89 11.59 -6.70
C ASN A 228 12.52 11.66 -5.29
N LEU A 229 13.84 11.86 -5.19
CA LEU A 229 14.52 12.06 -3.90
C LEU A 229 14.43 13.51 -3.36
N GLY A 230 13.59 14.36 -3.97
CA GLY A 230 13.48 15.78 -3.64
C GLY A 230 14.52 16.69 -4.35
N PRO A 231 14.44 18.02 -4.17
CA PRO A 231 15.18 19.00 -4.98
C PRO A 231 16.71 18.86 -4.92
N GLY A 232 17.24 18.46 -3.77
CA GLY A 232 18.66 18.19 -3.51
C GLY A 232 18.96 16.72 -3.21
N GLY A 233 17.99 15.82 -3.44
CA GLY A 233 18.12 14.39 -3.19
C GLY A 233 19.19 13.72 -4.06
N TRP A 234 19.82 12.69 -3.51
CA TRP A 234 20.84 11.94 -4.25
C TRP A 234 20.97 10.51 -3.74
N TYR A 235 21.48 9.63 -4.60
CA TYR A 235 21.91 8.30 -4.22
C TYR A 235 23.33 8.00 -4.70
N ARG A 236 23.94 6.97 -4.12
CA ARG A 236 25.28 6.52 -4.47
C ARG A 236 25.40 5.01 -4.32
N LEU A 237 26.10 4.40 -5.26
CA LEU A 237 26.35 2.95 -5.27
C LEU A 237 27.77 2.66 -4.78
N ASN A 238 27.88 1.73 -3.85
CA ASN A 238 29.15 1.09 -3.50
C ASN A 238 29.28 -0.20 -4.32
N MET A 239 30.26 -0.22 -5.20
CA MET A 239 30.48 -1.32 -6.15
C MET A 239 31.62 -2.21 -5.68
N LYS A 240 31.55 -3.51 -5.96
CA LYS A 240 32.57 -4.46 -5.49
C LYS A 240 33.98 -4.12 -5.97
N HIS A 241 34.13 -3.74 -7.24
CA HIS A 241 35.44 -3.53 -7.85
C HIS A 241 35.73 -2.06 -8.17
N GLN A 242 34.69 -1.29 -8.54
CA GLN A 242 34.83 0.13 -8.83
C GLN A 242 34.87 1.01 -7.58
N GLY A 243 34.48 0.47 -6.42
CA GLY A 243 34.32 1.24 -5.19
C GLY A 243 33.11 2.17 -5.26
N GLU A 244 33.20 3.28 -4.55
CA GLU A 244 32.12 4.25 -4.44
C GLU A 244 31.97 5.08 -5.74
N LEU A 245 30.79 5.05 -6.37
CA LEU A 245 30.51 5.87 -7.55
C LEU A 245 30.20 7.32 -7.20
N GLU A 246 30.14 8.22 -8.19
CA GLU A 246 29.65 9.58 -7.97
C GLU A 246 28.14 9.59 -7.66
N ARG A 247 27.65 10.70 -7.12
CA ARG A 247 26.22 10.86 -6.80
C ARG A 247 25.38 10.77 -8.08
N ASN A 248 24.30 9.99 -8.03
CA ASN A 248 23.36 9.75 -9.13
C ASN A 248 24.03 9.15 -10.38
N GLN A 249 25.19 8.51 -10.22
CA GLN A 249 25.88 7.83 -11.29
C GLN A 249 25.40 6.39 -11.40
N GLN A 250 24.91 6.03 -12.58
CA GLN A 250 24.64 4.64 -12.94
C GLN A 250 25.95 3.87 -13.16
N ASN A 251 25.96 2.59 -12.83
CA ASN A 251 27.12 1.72 -13.02
C ASN A 251 27.53 1.67 -14.52
N PRO A 252 28.73 2.14 -14.88
CA PRO A 252 29.21 2.10 -16.27
C PRO A 252 29.73 0.71 -16.70
N ASP A 253 30.05 -0.17 -15.75
CA ASP A 253 30.52 -1.54 -15.99
C ASP A 253 29.56 -2.57 -15.37
N LEU A 254 28.61 -3.05 -16.17
CA LEU A 254 27.60 -4.03 -15.76
C LEU A 254 28.18 -5.42 -15.41
N SER A 255 29.49 -5.65 -15.61
CA SER A 255 30.15 -6.86 -15.12
C SER A 255 30.42 -6.81 -13.61
N ASP A 256 30.49 -5.60 -13.03
CA ASP A 256 30.55 -5.37 -11.59
C ASP A 256 29.15 -5.40 -10.95
N TYR A 257 29.08 -5.44 -9.62
CA TYR A 257 27.83 -5.53 -8.87
C TYR A 257 27.84 -4.68 -7.60
N VAL A 258 26.64 -4.35 -7.13
CA VAL A 258 26.40 -3.50 -5.97
C VAL A 258 26.64 -4.31 -4.70
N ILE A 259 27.38 -3.73 -3.75
CA ILE A 259 27.61 -4.26 -2.39
C ILE A 259 27.04 -3.33 -1.30
N GLY A 260 26.66 -2.11 -1.67
CA GLY A 260 25.95 -1.20 -0.79
C GLY A 260 25.39 0.01 -1.51
N LEU A 261 24.52 0.74 -0.84
CA LEU A 261 23.80 1.90 -1.35
C LEU A 261 23.62 2.94 -0.25
N THR A 262 23.83 4.21 -0.59
CA THR A 262 23.46 5.35 0.27
C THR A 262 22.47 6.21 -0.49
N ALA A 263 21.39 6.61 0.17
CA ALA A 263 20.38 7.52 -0.36
C ALA A 263 20.16 8.67 0.60
N TYR A 264 19.85 9.84 0.05
CA TYR A 264 19.49 11.05 0.78
C TYR A 264 18.23 11.65 0.16
N TYR A 265 17.23 11.89 1.00
CA TYR A 265 15.98 12.54 0.63
C TYR A 265 15.98 13.99 1.09
N ASP A 266 15.86 14.92 0.14
CA ASP A 266 15.71 16.34 0.43
C ASP A 266 14.23 16.68 0.54
N THR A 267 13.73 16.77 1.77
CA THR A 267 12.33 17.10 2.03
C THR A 267 11.95 18.44 1.39
N PRO A 268 11.01 18.48 0.44
CA PRO A 268 10.57 19.73 -0.17
C PRO A 268 9.67 20.50 0.80
N ASP A 269 10.06 21.73 1.11
CA ASP A 269 9.30 22.64 2.00
C ASP A 269 8.98 22.04 3.38
N PRO A 270 10.01 21.72 4.19
CA PRO A 270 9.83 21.03 5.48
C PRO A 270 8.97 21.80 6.48
N ASP A 271 8.88 23.13 6.35
CA ASP A 271 8.01 23.99 7.16
C ASP A 271 6.51 23.68 6.91
N ALA A 272 6.16 23.21 5.70
CA ALA A 272 4.81 22.84 5.30
C ALA A 272 4.53 21.33 5.38
N THR A 273 5.52 20.50 5.06
CA THR A 273 5.36 19.03 4.94
C THR A 273 5.69 18.28 6.23
N GLY A 274 6.48 18.89 7.13
CA GLY A 274 7.27 18.15 8.13
C GLY A 274 8.49 17.50 7.50
N TYR A 275 9.46 17.11 8.33
CA TYR A 275 10.71 16.50 7.85
C TYR A 275 10.51 15.01 7.58
N TYR A 276 10.99 14.56 6.42
CA TYR A 276 11.04 13.14 6.03
C TYR A 276 12.48 12.76 5.72
N ARG A 277 12.80 11.50 6.05
CA ARG A 277 14.08 10.87 5.79
C ARG A 277 13.89 9.63 4.91
N ALA A 278 14.86 9.36 4.05
CA ALA A 278 14.91 8.09 3.33
C ALA A 278 15.11 6.95 4.33
N LYS A 279 14.28 5.91 4.23
CA LYS A 279 14.38 4.66 4.99
C LYS A 279 14.64 3.53 4.01
N TYR A 280 15.79 2.89 4.10
CA TYR A 280 16.22 1.92 3.10
C TYR A 280 17.02 0.76 3.68
N ARG A 281 16.98 -0.39 3.00
CA ARG A 281 17.80 -1.56 3.34
C ARG A 281 18.02 -2.45 2.12
N VAL A 282 19.04 -3.29 2.21
CA VAL A 282 19.38 -4.27 1.18
C VAL A 282 19.46 -5.67 1.77
N ALA A 283 19.24 -6.68 0.94
CA ALA A 283 19.53 -8.07 1.28
C ALA A 283 20.77 -8.53 0.53
N SER A 284 21.73 -9.10 1.26
CA SER A 284 22.85 -9.82 0.64
C SER A 284 22.31 -11.04 -0.09
N SER A 285 22.94 -11.40 -1.21
CA SER A 285 22.45 -12.46 -2.09
C SER A 285 22.15 -13.76 -1.35
N GLY A 286 20.89 -14.20 -1.37
CA GLY A 286 20.43 -15.43 -0.72
C GLY A 286 20.33 -15.38 0.82
N MET A 287 20.40 -14.19 1.42
CA MET A 287 20.31 -13.96 2.87
C MET A 287 19.09 -13.11 3.23
N ASP A 288 18.79 -12.95 4.52
CA ASP A 288 17.77 -11.99 4.98
C ASP A 288 18.24 -10.54 4.81
N TYR A 289 17.29 -9.61 4.91
CA TYR A 289 17.59 -8.18 4.89
C TYR A 289 18.53 -7.76 6.02
N LEU A 290 19.47 -6.87 5.70
CA LEU A 290 20.24 -6.12 6.68
C LEU A 290 19.33 -5.12 7.41
N LYS A 291 19.88 -4.47 8.45
CA LYS A 291 19.12 -3.46 9.21
C LYS A 291 18.62 -2.33 8.30
N TRP A 292 17.56 -1.67 8.74
CA TRP A 292 17.15 -0.39 8.16
C TRP A 292 18.24 0.65 8.41
N GLU A 293 18.54 1.41 7.36
CA GLU A 293 19.37 2.61 7.38
C GLU A 293 18.48 3.82 7.09
N TYR A 294 18.92 4.97 7.60
CA TYR A 294 18.27 6.25 7.41
C TYR A 294 19.27 7.27 6.87
N ASP A 295 18.82 8.29 6.16
CA ASP A 295 19.71 9.28 5.53
C ASP A 295 20.34 10.30 6.49
N ASP A 296 19.94 10.28 7.76
CA ASP A 296 20.50 11.03 8.88
C ASP A 296 21.51 10.21 9.72
N GLU A 297 21.73 8.94 9.38
CA GLU A 297 22.73 8.08 10.01
C GLU A 297 24.08 8.12 9.29
N ASP A 298 25.16 7.91 10.05
CA ASP A 298 26.51 7.74 9.51
C ASP A 298 26.63 6.33 8.88
N GLY A 299 26.23 6.17 7.62
CA GLY A 299 26.31 4.87 6.95
C GLY A 299 25.58 4.75 5.61
N GLY A 300 25.57 3.54 5.06
CA GLY A 300 24.80 3.14 3.89
C GLY A 300 24.37 1.69 4.04
N ALA A 301 23.34 1.29 3.30
CA ALA A 301 22.82 -0.07 3.37
C ALA A 301 23.77 -1.02 2.65
N GLY A 302 24.24 -2.06 3.34
CA GLY A 302 25.19 -3.03 2.81
C GLY A 302 26.12 -3.54 3.90
N ASP A 303 26.91 -4.56 3.58
CA ASP A 303 27.97 -5.06 4.47
C ASP A 303 29.37 -4.81 3.92
N ASP A 304 29.46 -4.03 2.83
CA ASP A 304 30.68 -3.69 2.07
C ASP A 304 31.48 -4.91 1.55
N VAL A 305 30.90 -6.11 1.58
CA VAL A 305 31.59 -7.36 1.25
C VAL A 305 30.81 -8.16 0.21
N ASN A 306 29.53 -8.37 0.44
CA ASN A 306 28.68 -9.28 -0.32
C ASN A 306 27.82 -8.51 -1.32
N GLY A 307 27.59 -9.14 -2.47
CA GLY A 307 26.67 -8.58 -3.47
C GLY A 307 25.22 -8.64 -2.97
N VAL A 308 24.43 -7.63 -3.35
CA VAL A 308 23.03 -7.51 -2.95
C VAL A 308 22.07 -7.98 -4.05
N ASP A 309 20.95 -8.58 -3.67
CA ASP A 309 19.94 -9.10 -4.60
C ASP A 309 18.58 -8.40 -4.51
N ARG A 310 18.30 -7.73 -3.40
CA ARG A 310 17.05 -6.98 -3.16
C ARG A 310 17.30 -5.66 -2.46
N LEU A 311 16.49 -4.68 -2.80
CA LEU A 311 16.50 -3.32 -2.27
C LEU A 311 15.09 -2.93 -1.82
N GLN A 312 14.98 -2.33 -0.64
CA GLN A 312 13.79 -1.64 -0.18
C GLN A 312 14.12 -0.19 0.11
N LEU A 313 13.26 0.72 -0.33
CA LEU A 313 13.38 2.16 -0.11
C LEU A 313 11.98 2.75 0.08
N THR A 314 11.82 3.58 1.12
CA THR A 314 10.60 4.35 1.39
C THR A 314 10.96 5.63 2.14
N LEU A 315 9.97 6.41 2.54
CA LEU A 315 10.14 7.56 3.42
C LEU A 315 9.60 7.26 4.82
N GLU A 316 10.26 7.81 5.82
CA GLU A 316 9.78 7.84 7.20
C GLU A 316 9.74 9.29 7.67
N LYS A 317 8.67 9.66 8.38
CA LYS A 317 8.55 10.99 8.97
C LYS A 317 9.35 11.05 10.27
N GLU A 318 10.12 12.11 10.46
CA GLU A 318 10.87 12.39 11.71
C GLU A 318 9.95 12.91 12.83
#